data_AF-A0A6N2M7A4-F1
#
_entry.id   AF-A0A6N2M7A4-F1
#
_cell.length_a   1.000
_cell.length_b   1.000
_cell.length_c   1.000
_cell.angle_alpha   90.00
_cell.angle_beta   90.00
_cell.angle_gamma   90.00
#
_symmetry.space_group_name_H-M   'P 1'
#
loop_
_entity.id
_entity.type
_entity.pdbx_description
1 polymer ?
#
loop_
_entity_poly.entity_id
_entity_poly.type
_entity_poly.pdbx_seq_one_letter_code
_entity_poly.pdbx_strand_id
1 'polypeptide(L)'
;MASQILLLSSPFFIFSLLAHASFLSSFAYSASTGAEVANGRKEAEALLEWKVSLDNHSQPILSSWAGDSPCSWFGISCDRSGSVINISLPNSSLRGTLNSLRFSSFPSLIGLNLLNNYLYGSIPSHIGILSNCKILRLG
;
A
#
# COMPACT_ATOMS: atom_id res chain seq x y z
N MET A 1 -13.32 59.85 -23.60
CA MET A 1 -12.98 58.57 -24.27
C MET A 1 -11.50 58.46 -24.70
N ALA A 2 -10.59 59.34 -24.23
CA ALA A 2 -9.14 59.24 -24.51
C ALA A 2 -8.32 58.70 -23.31
N SER A 3 -8.91 58.62 -22.12
CA SER A 3 -8.20 58.29 -20.87
C SER A 3 -8.02 56.79 -20.62
N GLN A 4 -8.68 55.92 -21.40
CA GLN A 4 -8.54 54.45 -21.26
C GLN A 4 -7.45 53.84 -22.15
N ILE A 5 -6.95 54.58 -23.15
CA ILE A 5 -5.94 54.06 -24.09
C ILE A 5 -4.51 54.19 -23.55
N LEU A 6 -4.27 55.12 -22.61
CA LEU A 6 -2.93 55.38 -22.03
C LEU A 6 -2.48 54.34 -20.98
N LEU A 7 -3.35 53.42 -20.55
CA LEU A 7 -2.99 52.36 -19.60
C LEU A 7 -2.37 51.13 -20.29
N LEU A 8 -2.55 50.99 -21.61
CA LEU A 8 -2.05 49.85 -22.39
C LEU A 8 -0.60 49.99 -22.86
N SER A 9 0.02 51.16 -22.70
CA SER A 9 1.42 51.43 -23.09
C SER A 9 2.40 51.48 -21.92
N SER A 10 1.92 51.23 -20.69
CA SER A 10 2.78 51.14 -19.51
C SER A 10 3.52 49.79 -19.49
N PRO A 11 4.86 49.76 -19.40
CA PRO A 11 5.61 48.51 -19.33
C PRO A 11 5.21 47.66 -18.13
N PHE A 12 4.70 48.26 -17.05
CA PHE A 12 4.24 47.56 -15.84
C PHE A 12 2.99 46.69 -16.07
N PHE A 13 2.10 47.05 -17.00
CA PHE A 13 0.90 46.24 -17.31
C PHE A 13 1.21 45.03 -18.19
N ILE A 14 2.22 45.13 -19.07
CA ILE A 14 2.66 44.01 -19.92
C ILE A 14 3.41 42.95 -19.09
N PHE A 15 4.18 43.36 -18.07
CA PHE A 15 4.83 42.42 -17.15
C PHE A 15 3.84 41.66 -16.25
N SER A 16 2.67 42.24 -15.94
CA SER A 16 1.62 41.56 -15.17
C SER A 16 0.94 40.43 -15.97
N LEU A 17 0.80 40.58 -17.30
CA LEU A 17 0.20 39.56 -18.17
C LEU A 17 1.16 38.42 -18.54
N LEU A 18 2.48 38.64 -18.51
CA LEU A 18 3.47 37.59 -18.79
C LEU A 18 3.86 36.75 -17.56
N ALA A 19 3.61 37.24 -16.33
CA ALA A 19 3.86 36.48 -15.10
C ALA A 19 2.80 35.40 -14.80
N HIS A 20 1.66 35.40 -15.52
CA HIS A 20 0.62 34.37 -15.37
C HIS A 20 0.74 33.23 -16.38
N ALA A 21 1.66 33.31 -17.34
CA ALA A 21 1.84 32.29 -18.38
C ALA A 21 2.91 31.23 -18.05
N SER A 22 3.58 31.34 -16.91
CA SER A 22 4.70 30.47 -16.53
C SER A 22 4.55 29.82 -15.15
N PHE A 23 3.31 29.50 -14.75
CA PHE A 23 3.06 28.61 -13.61
C PHE A 23 1.97 27.56 -13.90
N LEU A 24 1.95 27.03 -15.13
CA LEU A 24 1.67 25.60 -15.27
C LEU A 24 2.93 24.87 -14.83
N SER A 25 3.17 24.91 -13.52
CA SER A 25 4.07 23.99 -12.85
C SER A 25 3.62 22.61 -13.30
N SER A 26 4.48 21.96 -14.07
CA SER A 26 4.36 20.55 -14.37
C SER A 26 4.56 19.78 -13.06
N PHE A 27 3.60 19.87 -12.16
CA PHE A 27 3.35 18.76 -11.27
C PHE A 27 2.81 17.68 -12.19
N ALA A 28 3.74 16.88 -12.73
CA ALA A 28 3.43 15.51 -13.04
C ALA A 28 3.02 14.90 -11.70
N TYR A 29 1.75 15.10 -11.32
CA TYR A 29 1.13 14.34 -10.27
C TYR A 29 1.24 12.91 -10.76
N SER A 30 2.11 12.13 -10.11
CA SER A 30 2.12 10.69 -10.32
C SER A 30 0.77 10.23 -9.84
N ALA A 31 -0.20 10.19 -10.75
CA ALA A 31 -1.48 9.58 -10.53
C ALA A 31 -1.18 8.09 -10.39
N SER A 32 -0.95 7.66 -9.15
CA SER A 32 -1.16 6.26 -8.80
C SER A 32 -2.57 5.94 -9.25
N THR A 33 -2.68 4.96 -10.14
CA THR A 33 -3.96 4.67 -10.76
C THR A 33 -4.91 4.24 -9.65
N GLY A 34 -6.19 4.65 -9.67
CA GLY A 34 -7.13 4.29 -8.59
C GLY A 34 -7.22 2.78 -8.31
N ALA A 35 -6.79 1.95 -9.26
CA ALA A 35 -6.63 0.50 -9.12
C ALA A 35 -5.49 0.09 -8.17
N GLU A 36 -4.35 0.79 -8.18
CA GLU A 36 -3.20 0.55 -7.29
C GLU A 36 -3.57 0.79 -5.82
N VAL A 37 -4.20 1.94 -5.56
CA VAL A 37 -4.70 2.30 -4.23
C VAL A 37 -5.80 1.32 -3.77
N ALA A 38 -6.66 0.86 -4.68
CA ALA A 38 -7.71 -0.10 -4.37
C ALA A 38 -7.17 -1.49 -4.04
N ASN A 39 -6.11 -1.95 -4.73
CA ASN A 39 -5.47 -3.23 -4.42
C ASN A 39 -4.77 -3.20 -3.07
N GLY A 40 -3.95 -2.18 -2.81
CA GLY A 40 -3.27 -2.01 -1.53
C GLY A 40 -4.25 -1.96 -0.35
N ARG A 41 -5.41 -1.30 -0.52
CA ARG A 41 -6.47 -1.28 0.50
C ARG A 41 -7.05 -2.67 0.80
N LYS A 42 -7.38 -3.46 -0.22
CA LYS A 42 -7.93 -4.82 -0.03
C LYS A 42 -6.93 -5.76 0.62
N GLU A 43 -5.65 -5.62 0.27
CA GLU A 43 -4.56 -6.36 0.89
C GLU A 43 -4.37 -5.96 2.35
N ALA A 44 -4.38 -4.65 2.65
CA ALA A 44 -4.35 -4.11 4.00
C ALA A 44 -5.51 -4.64 4.86
N GLU A 45 -6.75 -4.58 4.35
CA GLU A 45 -7.93 -5.11 5.03
C GLU A 45 -7.78 -6.60 5.38
N ALA A 46 -7.30 -7.43 4.44
CA ALA A 46 -7.08 -8.86 4.67
C ALA A 46 -6.01 -9.14 5.72
N LEU A 47 -4.92 -8.36 5.72
CA LEU A 47 -3.86 -8.46 6.72
C LEU A 47 -4.33 -8.00 8.10
N LEU A 48 -5.13 -6.93 8.18
CA LEU A 48 -5.69 -6.43 9.44
C LEU A 48 -6.71 -7.41 10.04
N GLU A 49 -7.54 -8.04 9.22
CA GLU A 49 -8.43 -9.11 9.68
C GLU A 49 -7.64 -10.29 10.25
N TRP A 50 -6.57 -10.71 9.56
CA TRP A 50 -5.70 -11.74 10.08
C TRP A 50 -5.06 -11.30 11.40
N LYS A 51 -4.52 -10.08 11.49
CA LYS A 51 -3.99 -9.49 12.73
C LYS A 51 -4.99 -9.58 13.88
N VAL A 52 -6.25 -9.16 13.68
CA VAL A 52 -7.29 -9.21 14.72
C VAL A 52 -7.62 -10.64 15.16
N SER A 53 -7.50 -11.62 14.26
CA SER A 53 -7.72 -13.04 14.59
C SER A 53 -6.60 -13.70 15.40
N LEU A 54 -5.40 -13.09 15.44
CA LEU A 54 -4.27 -13.61 16.20
C LEU A 54 -4.42 -13.31 17.69
N ASP A 55 -3.77 -14.14 18.51
CA ASP A 55 -3.72 -13.99 19.96
C ASP A 55 -3.23 -12.58 20.37
N ASN A 56 -3.66 -12.12 21.56
CA ASN A 56 -3.30 -10.79 22.06
C ASN A 56 -1.76 -10.59 22.18
N HIS A 57 -1.00 -11.67 22.39
CA HIS A 57 0.47 -11.65 22.37
C HIS A 57 1.05 -11.16 21.04
N SER A 58 0.36 -11.42 19.92
CA SER A 58 0.78 -11.05 18.57
C SER A 58 0.55 -9.56 18.26
N GLN A 59 -0.34 -8.88 18.99
CA GLN A 59 -0.77 -7.51 18.66
C GLN A 59 0.37 -6.48 18.74
N PRO A 60 1.23 -6.47 19.78
CA PRO A 60 2.36 -5.53 19.85
C PRO A 60 3.40 -5.75 18.75
N ILE A 61 3.61 -7.01 18.35
CA ILE A 61 4.56 -7.38 17.27
C ILE A 61 4.13 -6.76 15.93
N LEU A 62 2.82 -6.72 15.68
CA LEU A 62 2.22 -6.16 14.47
C LEU A 62 1.76 -4.70 14.66
N SER A 63 2.36 -3.96 15.60
CA SER A 63 1.97 -2.57 15.92
C SER A 63 2.03 -1.61 14.73
N SER A 64 2.97 -1.83 13.80
CA SER A 64 3.07 -1.03 12.55
C SER A 64 1.94 -1.28 11.56
N TRP A 65 1.17 -2.37 11.71
CA TRP A 65 0.07 -2.71 10.81
C TRP A 65 -1.15 -1.85 11.13
N ALA A 66 -1.27 -0.73 10.42
CA ALA A 66 -2.37 0.22 10.56
C ALA A 66 -2.58 1.05 9.27
N GLY A 67 -3.81 1.45 9.02
CA GLY A 67 -4.21 2.26 7.86
C GLY A 67 -4.49 1.44 6.60
N ASP A 68 -4.51 2.13 5.46
CA ASP A 68 -4.99 1.57 4.19
C ASP A 68 -3.87 1.07 3.27
N SER A 69 -2.60 1.34 3.60
CA SER A 69 -1.45 0.98 2.76
C SER A 69 -0.48 0.09 3.54
N PRO A 70 -0.26 -1.16 3.11
CA PRO A 70 0.52 -2.12 3.88
C PRO A 70 2.04 -2.04 3.59
N CYS A 71 2.47 -1.24 2.62
CA CYS A 71 3.84 -1.27 2.10
C CYS A 71 4.91 -0.74 3.05
N SER A 72 4.52 -0.04 4.11
CA SER A 72 5.41 0.42 5.19
C SER A 72 5.34 -0.46 6.44
N TRP A 73 4.51 -1.51 6.43
CA TRP A 73 4.31 -2.35 7.59
C TRP A 73 5.47 -3.31 7.80
N PHE A 74 5.74 -3.62 9.07
CA PHE A 74 6.77 -4.60 9.44
C PHE A 74 6.50 -5.93 8.76
N GLY A 75 7.52 -6.45 8.06
CA GLY A 75 7.45 -7.74 7.36
C GLY A 75 6.71 -7.72 6.03
N ILE A 76 6.27 -6.57 5.53
CA ILE A 76 5.59 -6.45 4.23
C ILE A 76 6.52 -5.82 3.18
N SER A 77 6.48 -6.33 1.96
CA SER A 77 7.10 -5.69 0.80
C SER A 77 6.12 -5.65 -0.36
N CYS A 78 6.06 -4.49 -1.02
CA CYS A 78 5.21 -4.26 -2.18
C CYS A 78 6.03 -4.09 -3.46
N ASP A 79 5.38 -4.28 -4.60
CA ASP A 79 5.91 -3.86 -5.89
C ASP A 79 5.71 -2.35 -6.13
N ARG A 80 6.07 -1.88 -7.34
CA ARG A 80 5.92 -0.47 -7.74
C ARG A 80 4.46 0.00 -7.83
N SER A 81 3.53 -0.94 -7.95
CA SER A 81 2.08 -0.67 -8.01
C SER A 81 1.45 -0.64 -6.61
N GLY A 82 2.24 -0.88 -5.55
CA GLY A 82 1.76 -0.92 -4.17
C GLY A 82 1.06 -2.23 -3.79
N SER A 83 1.15 -3.27 -4.64
CA SER A 83 0.61 -4.60 -4.33
C SER A 83 1.62 -5.43 -3.53
N VAL A 84 1.14 -6.15 -2.51
CA VAL A 84 1.96 -6.98 -1.63
C VAL A 84 2.54 -8.17 -2.40
N ILE A 85 3.87 -8.21 -2.49
CA ILE A 85 4.62 -9.31 -3.13
C ILE A 85 5.31 -10.22 -2.12
N ASN A 86 5.52 -9.78 -0.88
CA ASN A 86 6.16 -10.59 0.14
C ASN A 86 5.59 -10.29 1.53
N ILE A 87 5.24 -11.35 2.26
CA ILE A 87 4.89 -11.33 3.69
C ILE A 87 5.92 -12.20 4.41
N SER A 88 6.78 -11.58 5.21
CA SER A 88 7.89 -12.25 5.88
C SER A 88 7.99 -11.83 7.35
N LEU A 89 7.54 -12.72 8.24
CA LEU A 89 7.51 -12.54 9.69
C LEU A 89 8.18 -13.74 10.41
N PRO A 90 9.39 -14.18 10.02
CA PRO A 90 10.03 -15.31 10.67
C PRO A 90 10.40 -14.97 12.13
N ASN A 91 10.37 -15.96 13.02
CA ASN A 91 10.76 -15.83 14.43
C ASN A 91 10.03 -14.69 15.18
N SER A 92 8.83 -14.32 14.73
CA SER A 92 8.11 -13.16 15.26
C SER A 92 7.22 -13.51 16.45
N SER A 93 7.25 -14.77 16.92
CA SER A 93 6.42 -15.25 18.04
C SER A 93 4.91 -15.01 17.86
N LEU A 94 4.45 -14.97 16.60
CA LEU A 94 3.03 -14.88 16.28
C LEU A 94 2.32 -16.15 16.71
N ARG A 95 1.15 -16.00 17.33
CA ARG A 95 0.32 -17.10 17.81
C ARG A 95 -1.11 -16.94 17.31
N GLY A 96 -1.69 -18.02 16.79
CA GLY A 96 -3.02 -18.04 16.18
C GLY A 96 -3.11 -19.01 15.01
N THR A 97 -4.06 -18.77 14.11
CA THR A 97 -4.29 -19.61 12.91
C THR A 97 -4.16 -18.80 11.62
N LEU A 98 -4.16 -19.47 10.48
CA LEU A 98 -4.19 -18.83 9.15
C LEU A 98 -5.62 -18.67 8.60
N ASN A 99 -6.66 -19.12 9.32
CA ASN A 99 -8.02 -19.24 8.80
C ASN A 99 -8.63 -17.91 8.35
N SER A 100 -8.29 -16.81 9.04
CA SER A 100 -8.78 -15.47 8.70
C SER A 100 -7.93 -14.73 7.68
N LEU A 101 -6.79 -15.30 7.25
CA LEU A 101 -5.97 -14.71 6.20
C LEU A 101 -6.59 -15.01 4.84
N ARG A 102 -7.20 -13.99 4.22
CA ARG A 102 -7.83 -14.12 2.89
C ARG A 102 -6.79 -14.15 1.78
N PHE A 103 -6.28 -15.34 1.45
CA PHE A 103 -5.26 -15.54 0.41
C PHE A 103 -5.65 -14.99 -0.96
N SER A 104 -6.94 -14.96 -1.30
CA SER A 104 -7.44 -14.38 -2.56
C SER A 104 -7.18 -12.88 -2.71
N SER A 105 -6.89 -12.17 -1.60
CA SER A 105 -6.55 -10.75 -1.63
C SER A 105 -5.12 -10.48 -2.10
N PHE A 106 -4.26 -11.49 -2.22
CA PHE A 106 -2.83 -11.33 -2.56
C PHE A 106 -2.47 -11.99 -3.89
N PRO A 107 -3.05 -11.55 -5.03
CA PRO A 107 -2.80 -12.17 -6.33
C PRO A 107 -1.33 -12.03 -6.78
N SER A 108 -0.63 -11.00 -6.29
CA SER A 108 0.77 -10.71 -6.63
C SER A 108 1.78 -11.36 -5.69
N LEU A 109 1.34 -12.13 -4.68
CA LEU A 109 2.23 -12.66 -3.65
C LEU A 109 3.24 -13.65 -4.23
N ILE A 110 4.51 -13.37 -4.00
CA ILE A 110 5.65 -14.21 -4.41
C ILE A 110 6.18 -15.00 -3.22
N GLY A 111 6.15 -14.44 -2.02
CA GLY A 111 6.69 -15.06 -0.82
C GLY A 111 5.79 -14.92 0.40
N LEU A 112 5.56 -16.05 1.08
CA LEU A 112 4.96 -16.15 2.41
C LEU A 112 5.92 -16.91 3.34
N ASN A 113 6.53 -16.19 4.27
CA ASN A 113 7.49 -16.73 5.22
C ASN A 113 7.06 -16.44 6.67
N LEU A 114 6.54 -17.47 7.32
CA LEU A 114 6.04 -17.46 8.70
C LEU A 114 6.78 -18.48 9.58
N LEU A 115 7.99 -18.89 9.19
CA LEU A 115 8.81 -19.84 9.95
C LEU A 115 8.97 -19.47 11.42
N ASN A 116 9.08 -20.49 12.28
CA ASN A 116 9.40 -20.33 13.70
C ASN A 116 8.43 -19.38 14.42
N ASN A 117 7.14 -19.51 14.11
CA ASN A 117 6.06 -18.88 14.87
C ASN A 117 5.25 -19.96 15.60
N TYR A 118 4.37 -19.54 16.50
CA TYR A 118 3.47 -20.41 17.26
C TYR A 118 2.11 -20.52 16.57
N LEU A 119 2.10 -20.62 15.24
CA LEU A 119 0.89 -20.81 14.46
C LEU A 119 0.41 -22.25 14.59
N TYR A 120 -0.90 -22.44 14.73
CA TYR A 120 -1.52 -23.75 14.91
C TYR A 120 -2.78 -23.91 14.06
N GLY A 121 -3.33 -25.12 14.05
CA GLY A 121 -4.48 -25.50 13.24
C GLY A 121 -4.08 -26.01 11.85
N SER A 122 -5.09 -26.22 11.01
CA SER A 122 -4.90 -26.67 9.63
C SER A 122 -4.46 -25.53 8.72
N ILE A 123 -3.65 -25.86 7.70
CA ILE A 123 -3.39 -24.94 6.59
C ILE A 123 -4.70 -24.79 5.79
N PRO A 124 -5.24 -23.57 5.61
CA PRO A 124 -6.48 -23.38 4.85
C PRO A 124 -6.30 -23.83 3.39
N SER A 125 -7.24 -24.62 2.87
CA SER A 125 -7.17 -25.16 1.50
C SER A 125 -7.09 -24.08 0.42
N HIS A 126 -7.67 -22.90 0.68
CA HIS A 126 -7.62 -21.75 -0.22
C HIS A 126 -6.22 -21.16 -0.42
N ILE A 127 -5.19 -21.60 0.32
CA ILE A 127 -3.81 -21.18 0.10
C ILE A 127 -3.31 -21.48 -1.33
N GLY A 128 -3.90 -22.48 -1.99
CA GLY A 128 -3.61 -22.83 -3.39
C GLY A 128 -4.00 -21.75 -4.42
N ILE A 129 -4.76 -20.73 -4.03
CA ILE A 129 -5.10 -19.58 -4.89
C ILE A 129 -3.88 -18.70 -5.18
N LEU A 130 -2.82 -18.79 -4.35
CA LEU A 130 -1.58 -18.03 -4.51
C LEU A 130 -0.73 -18.54 -5.69
N SER A 131 -1.21 -18.36 -6.92
CA SER A 131 -0.60 -18.91 -8.14
C SER A 131 0.80 -18.37 -8.44
N ASN A 132 1.13 -17.18 -7.94
CA ASN A 132 2.43 -16.54 -8.13
C ASN A 132 3.45 -16.84 -7.01
N CYS A 133 3.02 -17.54 -5.95
CA CYS A 133 3.86 -17.78 -4.78
C CYS A 133 4.92 -18.84 -5.08
N LYS A 134 6.18 -18.45 -4.89
CA LYS A 134 7.37 -19.30 -5.11
C LYS A 134 8.00 -19.75 -3.80
N ILE A 135 7.75 -19.02 -2.72
CA ILE A 135 8.33 -19.29 -1.40
C ILE A 135 7.18 -19.40 -0.41
N LEU A 136 6.93 -20.62 0.07
CA LEU A 136 5.94 -20.88 1.12
C LEU A 136 6.65 -21.57 2.29
N ARG A 137 6.72 -20.90 3.44
CA ARG A 137 7.35 -21.42 4.66
C ARG A 137 6.44 -21.15 5.85
N LEU A 138 5.87 -22.20 6.44
CA LEU A 138 4.82 -22.09 7.46
C LEU A 138 5.15 -22.72 8.83
N GLY A 139 6.26 -23.47 8.95
CA GLY A 139 6.67 -24.19 10.16
C GLY A 139 8.00 -23.70 10.69
#